data_AF-A0A4R9A5J2-F1
#
_entry.id   AF-A0A4R9A5J2-F1
#
_cell.length_a   1.000
_cell.length_b   1.000
_cell.length_c   1.000
_cell.angle_alpha   90.00
_cell.angle_beta   90.00
_cell.angle_gamma   90.00
#
_symmetry.space_group_name_H-M   'P 1'
#
loop_
_entity.id
_entity.type
_entity.pdbx_description
1 polymer ?
#
loop_
_entity_poly.entity_id
_entity_poly.type
_entity_poly.pdbx_seq_one_letter_code
_entity_poly.pdbx_strand_id
1 'polypeptide(L)' 'MSRQIAVRLPDELVEYLDQAVGEGRESSRASVITRALERERRRELALRDVRILTDRFAQADDLDELASFGASIPSDLA' A
#
# COMPACT_ATOMS: atom_id res chain seq x y z
N MET A 1 0.90 5.60 19.02
CA MET A 1 -0.40 6.21 19.39
C MET A 1 -1.46 5.66 18.44
N SER A 2 -2.56 5.12 18.95
CA SER A 2 -3.72 4.69 18.13
C SER A 2 -4.93 5.59 18.39
N ARG A 3 -5.83 5.68 17.42
CA ARG A 3 -7.13 6.36 17.55
C ARG A 3 -8.23 5.34 17.24
N GLN A 4 -9.30 5.34 18.04
CA GLN A 4 -10.46 4.49 17.82
C GLN A 4 -11.53 5.24 17.04
N ILE A 5 -12.14 4.55 16.08
CA ILE A 5 -13.25 5.06 15.26
C ILE A 5 -14.35 4.02 15.22
N ALA A 6 -15.60 4.46 15.04
CA ALA A 6 -16.73 3.57 14.73
C ALA A 6 -16.99 3.60 13.22
N VAL A 7 -17.04 2.44 12.58
CA VAL A 7 -17.25 2.29 11.14
C VAL A 7 -18.38 1.30 10.91
N ARG A 8 -19.25 1.60 9.95
CA ARG A 8 -20.26 0.64 9.47
C ARG A 8 -19.66 -0.18 8.34
N LEU A 9 -19.71 -1.49 8.47
CA LEU A 9 -19.26 -2.45 7.47
C LEU A 9 -20.43 -3.38 7.10
N PRO A 10 -20.47 -3.92 5.88
CA PRO A 10 -21.32 -5.05 5.53
C PRO A 10 -21.14 -6.22 6.50
N ASP A 11 -22.22 -6.91 6.82
CA ASP A 11 -22.23 -8.02 7.78
C ASP A 11 -21.22 -9.11 7.39
N GLU A 12 -21.14 -9.45 6.10
CA GLU A 12 -20.18 -10.41 5.54
C GLU A 12 -18.71 -10.06 5.84
N LEU A 13 -18.38 -8.77 5.87
CA LEU A 13 -17.02 -8.33 6.20
C LEU A 13 -16.77 -8.42 7.71
N VAL A 14 -17.78 -8.17 8.54
CA VAL A 14 -17.68 -8.36 9.99
C VAL A 14 -17.50 -9.84 10.32
N GLU A 15 -18.27 -10.72 9.68
CA GLU A 15 -18.13 -12.18 9.83
C GLU A 15 -16.72 -12.66 9.45
N TYR A 16 -16.18 -12.16 8.33
CA TYR A 16 -14.80 -12.47 7.93
C TYR A 16 -13.76 -12.03 8.97
N LEU A 17 -13.92 -10.82 9.54
CA LEU A 17 -13.04 -10.32 10.59
C LEU A 17 -13.12 -11.19 11.84
N ASP A 18 -14.33 -11.62 12.21
CA ASP A 18 -14.61 -12.43 13.39
C ASP A 18 -14.02 -13.83 13.25
N GLN A 19 -14.21 -14.45 12.09
CA GLN A 19 -13.61 -15.73 11.77
C GLN A 19 -12.08 -15.67 11.83
N ALA A 20 -11.47 -14.61 11.28
CA ALA A 20 -10.00 -14.47 11.30
C ALA A 20 -9.43 -14.38 12.73
N VAL A 21 -10.14 -13.73 13.64
CA VAL A 21 -9.75 -13.64 15.05
C VAL A 21 -10.07 -14.96 15.78
N GLY A 22 -11.24 -15.55 15.54
CA GLY A 22 -11.66 -16.81 16.15
C GLY A 22 -10.76 -18.00 15.79
N GLU A 23 -10.23 -18.01 14.58
CA GLU A 23 -9.24 -19.00 14.11
C GLU A 23 -7.81 -18.70 14.58
N GLY A 24 -7.59 -17.57 15.28
CA GLY A 24 -6.26 -17.16 15.74
C GLY A 24 -5.30 -16.71 14.64
N ARG A 25 -5.79 -16.46 13.42
CA ARG A 25 -4.97 -15.92 12.31
C ARG A 25 -4.47 -14.51 12.59
N GLU A 26 -5.21 -13.75 13.40
CA GLU A 26 -4.90 -12.38 13.78
C GLU A 26 -5.28 -12.14 15.24
N SER A 27 -4.54 -11.25 15.92
CA SER A 27 -4.71 -10.99 17.36
C SER A 27 -5.96 -10.17 17.69
N SER A 28 -6.53 -9.45 16.73
CA SER A 28 -7.73 -8.63 16.89
C SER A 28 -8.33 -8.22 15.55
N ARG A 29 -9.60 -7.81 15.54
CA ARG A 29 -10.27 -7.24 14.34
C ARG A 29 -9.50 -6.04 13.78
N ALA A 30 -8.96 -5.20 14.68
CA ALA A 30 -8.16 -4.04 14.31
C ALA A 30 -6.86 -4.45 13.60
N SER A 31 -6.23 -5.56 14.00
CA SER A 31 -5.04 -6.11 13.31
C SER A 31 -5.37 -6.49 11.87
N VAL A 32 -6.49 -7.20 11.65
CA VAL A 32 -6.93 -7.58 10.30
C VAL A 32 -7.15 -6.34 9.42
N ILE A 33 -7.87 -5.34 9.94
CA ILE A 33 -8.16 -4.08 9.24
C ILE A 33 -6.86 -3.32 8.95
N THR A 34 -5.95 -3.24 9.93
CA THR A 34 -4.68 -2.53 9.78
C THR A 34 -3.85 -3.15 8.67
N ARG A 35 -3.69 -4.48 8.68
CA ARG A 35 -2.98 -5.21 7.63
C ARG A 35 -3.59 -4.99 6.24
N ALA A 36 -4.93 -4.97 6.15
CA ALA A 36 -5.63 -4.72 4.90
C ALA A 36 -5.38 -3.28 4.38
N LEU A 37 -5.48 -2.28 5.27
CA LEU A 37 -5.24 -0.88 4.93
C LEU A 37 -3.78 -0.61 4.56
N GLU A 38 -2.81 -1.24 5.24
CA GLU A 38 -1.40 -1.12 4.88
C GLU A 38 -1.08 -1.70 3.52
N ARG A 39 -1.74 -2.82 3.16
CA ARG A 39 -1.63 -3.39 1.82
C ARG A 39 -2.18 -2.43 0.77
N GLU A 40 -3.34 -1.83 1.02
CA GLU A 40 -3.95 -0.88 0.08
C GLU A 40 -3.10 0.39 -0.06
N ARG A 41 -2.63 0.96 1.06
CA ARG A 41 -1.72 2.12 1.03
C ARG A 41 -0.46 1.82 0.21
N ARG A 42 0.16 0.66 0.38
CA ARG A 42 1.33 0.27 -0.41
C ARG A 42 1.00 0.17 -1.90
N ARG A 43 -0.19 -0.34 -2.25
CA ARG A 43 -0.68 -0.42 -3.63
C ARG A 43 -0.84 0.98 -4.23
N GLU A 44 -1.50 1.90 -3.51
CA GLU A 44 -1.71 3.28 -3.98
C GLU A 44 -0.39 4.02 -4.21
N LEU A 45 0.59 3.84 -3.31
CA LEU A 45 1.92 4.41 -3.46
C LEU A 45 2.62 3.88 -4.71
N ALA A 46 2.65 2.55 -4.90
CA ALA A 46 3.25 1.94 -6.08
C ALA A 46 2.58 2.42 -7.38
N LEU A 47 1.25 2.54 -7.41
CA LEU A 47 0.52 3.06 -8.57
C LEU A 47 0.85 4.53 -8.85
N ARG A 48 1.00 5.33 -7.79
CA ARG A 48 1.43 6.72 -7.93
C ARG A 48 2.83 6.82 -8.51
N ASP A 49 3.75 5.99 -8.05
CA ASP A 49 5.14 5.98 -8.53
C ASP A 49 5.21 5.53 -9.99
N VAL A 50 4.47 4.47 -10.36
CA VAL A 50 4.33 4.04 -11.77
C VAL A 50 3.81 5.18 -12.64
N ARG A 51 2.81 5.94 -12.18
CA ARG A 51 2.29 7.09 -12.92
C ARG A 51 3.37 8.16 -13.12
N ILE A 52 4.15 8.50 -12.09
CA ILE A 52 5.25 9.48 -12.22
C ILE A 52 6.28 9.01 -13.25
N LEU A 53 6.67 7.73 -13.20
CA LEU A 53 7.63 7.16 -14.14
C LEU A 53 7.06 7.12 -15.57
N THR A 54 5.79 6.77 -15.72
CA THR A 54 5.12 6.76 -17.01
C THR A 54 5.02 8.19 -17.57
N ASP A 55 4.51 9.15 -16.81
CA ASP A 55 4.33 10.53 -17.28
C ASP A 55 5.68 11.18 -17.67
N ARG A 56 6.77 10.82 -16.99
CA ARG A 56 8.10 11.42 -17.22
C ARG A 56 8.90 10.75 -18.33
N PHE A 57 8.78 9.43 -18.48
CA PHE A 57 9.62 8.64 -19.38
C PHE A 57 8.80 7.89 -20.45
N ALA A 58 7.51 8.19 -20.62
CA ALA A 58 6.65 7.55 -21.63
C ALA A 58 7.18 7.68 -23.07
N GLN A 59 8.00 8.70 -23.35
CA GLN A 59 8.60 8.96 -24.65
C GLN A 59 10.11 8.69 -24.68
N ALA A 60 10.68 8.17 -23.58
CA ALA A 60 12.08 7.79 -23.58
C ALA A 60 12.26 6.62 -24.56
N ASP A 61 13.16 6.79 -25.54
CA ASP A 61 13.44 5.78 -26.57
C ASP A 61 14.14 4.53 -25.97
N ASP A 62 14.75 4.68 -24.79
CA ASP A 62 15.41 3.63 -24.03
C ASP A 62 15.38 3.88 -22.50
N LEU A 63 16.12 3.08 -21.73
CA LEU A 63 16.22 3.19 -20.27
C LEU A 63 17.35 4.11 -19.79
N ASP A 64 18.13 4.73 -20.69
CA ASP A 64 19.32 5.50 -20.31
C ASP A 64 18.94 6.79 -19.58
N GLU A 65 17.83 7.42 -19.97
CA GLU A 65 17.26 8.57 -19.27
C GLU A 65 16.78 8.21 -17.86
N LEU A 66 16.18 7.02 -17.69
CA LEU A 66 15.75 6.53 -16.39
C LEU A 66 16.95 6.19 -15.49
N ALA A 67 17.98 5.54 -16.05
CA ALA A 67 19.20 5.19 -15.33
C ALA A 67 19.96 6.45 -14.86
N SER A 68 20.08 7.45 -15.74
CA SER A 68 20.67 8.75 -15.41
C SER A 68 19.88 9.48 -14.33
N PHE A 69 18.55 9.42 -14.40
CA PHE A 69 17.68 9.97 -13.36
C PHE A 69 17.89 9.25 -12.01
N GLY A 70 17.90 7.92 -11.98
CA GLY A 70 18.16 7.15 -10.76
C GLY A 70 19.50 7.47 -10.12
N ALA A 71 20.56 7.63 -10.93
CA ALA A 71 21.90 8.02 -10.45
C ALA A 71 21.96 9.43 -9.84
N SER A 72 21.01 10.31 -10.18
CA SER A 72 20.92 11.66 -9.62
C SER A 72 20.17 11.72 -8.28
N ILE A 73 19.48 10.65 -7.88
CA ILE A 73 18.75 10.59 -6.60
C ILE A 73 19.75 10.30 -5.47
N PRO A 74 19.71 11.09 -4.37
CA PRO A 74 20.51 10.83 -3.18
C PRO A 74 20.33 9.40 -2.66
N SER A 75 21.45 8.72 -2.39
CA SER A 75 21.49 7.31 -2.00
C SER A 75 21.03 7.04 -0.56
N ASP A 76 20.73 8.08 0.22
CA ASP A 76 20.03 7.98 1.51
C ASP A 76 18.51 7.78 1.37
N LEU A 77 18.00 7.82 0.13
CA LEU A 77 16.61 7.54 -0.24
C LEU A 77 16.44 6.24 -1.05
N ALA A 78 17.53 5.51 -1.33
CA ALA A 78 17.55 4.24 -2.06
C ALA A 78 17.62 3.03 -1.11
#